data_AF-V5GFK4-F1
#
_entry.id   AF-V5GFK4-F1
#
_cell.length_a   1.000
_cell.length_b   1.000
_cell.length_c   1.000
_cell.angle_alpha   90.00
_cell.angle_beta   90.00
_cell.angle_gamma   90.00
#
_symmetry.space_group_name_H-M   'P 1'
#
loop_
_entity.id
_entity.type
_entity.pdbx_description
1 polymer ?
#
loop_
_entity_poly.entity_id
_entity_poly.type
_entity_poly.pdbx_seq_one_letter_code
_entity_poly.pdbx_strand_id
1 'polypeptide(L)'
;MSMLLGLLLLVLSVPLFINYYIFGYLGNADSSEDIHKRIQLDDIHVLEVKDLKLRIEEFLRIKTSVSTELRDLERRRQELQAEISGLVQSVEDSKRKYTQNRLQLDRIELSLKQAAYAQAELEQRNVPLLRPPLALSVAADDALSGLQAQSRAHGCRMHSCFDYSRCSLTSGFPIFFYPPDDSRLDPNVGASVGEISSTNIHVTFDPSAACIHVVVIGGGLRADAARDYLRRLPHWNGDGRNHVILNLGKSAELRETDTQRALVAQINFA
;
A
#
# COMPACT_ATOMS: atom_id res chain seq x y z
N MET A 1 -24.50 -5.71 54.46
CA MET A 1 -24.34 -6.89 55.32
C MET A 1 -25.65 -7.50 55.80
N SER A 2 -26.70 -6.73 56.12
CA SER A 2 -28.01 -7.27 56.55
C SER A 2 -28.72 -8.15 55.50
N MET A 3 -28.71 -7.78 54.21
CA MET A 3 -29.36 -8.61 53.16
C MET A 3 -28.66 -9.95 52.89
N LEU A 4 -27.34 -10.01 53.04
CA LEU A 4 -26.58 -11.25 52.83
C LEU A 4 -26.87 -12.28 53.94
N LEU A 5 -27.08 -11.80 55.18
CA LEU A 5 -27.42 -12.64 56.32
C LEU A 5 -28.83 -13.25 56.18
N GLY A 6 -29.78 -12.48 55.64
CA GLY A 6 -31.14 -12.95 55.39
C GLY A 6 -31.20 -14.05 54.33
N LEU A 7 -30.39 -13.92 53.28
CA LEU A 7 -30.33 -14.91 52.19
C LEU A 7 -29.68 -16.23 52.67
N LEU A 8 -28.67 -16.14 53.55
CA LEU A 8 -28.03 -17.32 54.14
C LEU A 8 -28.97 -18.09 55.08
N LEU A 9 -29.77 -17.39 55.87
CA LEU A 9 -30.79 -18.00 56.74
C LEU A 9 -31.90 -18.70 55.94
N LEU A 10 -32.28 -18.14 54.79
CA LEU A 10 -33.28 -18.74 53.91
C LEU A 10 -32.75 -20.00 53.21
N VAL A 11 -31.48 -20.00 52.79
CA VAL A 11 -30.85 -21.18 52.18
C VAL A 11 -30.69 -22.34 53.18
N LEU A 12 -30.52 -22.05 54.48
CA LEU A 12 -30.39 -23.07 55.52
C LEU A 12 -31.74 -23.66 55.99
N SER A 13 -32.84 -22.90 55.93
CA SER A 13 -34.14 -23.36 56.43
C SER A 13 -34.88 -24.29 55.45
N VAL A 14 -34.77 -24.04 54.15
CA VAL A 14 -35.43 -24.85 53.10
C VAL A 14 -35.04 -26.35 53.13
N PRO A 15 -33.76 -26.75 53.22
CA PRO A 15 -33.39 -28.17 53.24
C PRO A 15 -33.87 -28.89 54.52
N LEU A 16 -33.97 -28.18 55.65
CA LEU A 16 -34.49 -28.76 56.90
C LEU A 16 -35.99 -29.06 56.81
N PHE A 17 -36.76 -28.17 56.19
CA PHE A 17 -38.19 -28.39 55.94
C PHE A 17 -38.41 -29.59 55.01
N ILE A 18 -37.64 -29.70 53.93
CA ILE A 18 -37.75 -30.84 53.00
C ILE A 18 -37.45 -32.16 53.72
N ASN A 19 -36.41 -32.20 54.56
CA ASN A 19 -36.02 -33.43 55.26
C ASN A 19 -37.08 -33.88 56.28
N TYR A 20 -37.74 -32.94 56.96
CA TYR A 20 -38.85 -33.23 57.89
C TYR A 20 -40.04 -33.89 57.17
N TYR A 21 -40.42 -33.39 55.99
CA TYR A 21 -41.53 -33.95 55.22
C TYR A 21 -41.20 -35.32 54.61
N ILE A 22 -39.97 -35.54 54.16
CA ILE A 22 -39.55 -36.84 53.61
C ILE A 22 -39.53 -37.91 54.71
N PHE A 23 -38.98 -37.60 55.89
CA PHE A 23 -38.94 -38.56 56.99
C PHE A 23 -40.34 -38.90 57.54
N GLY A 24 -41.28 -37.95 57.52
CA GLY A 24 -42.68 -38.19 57.90
C GLY A 24 -43.44 -39.13 56.96
N TYR A 25 -43.04 -39.22 55.68
CA TYR A 25 -43.68 -40.10 54.69
C TYR A 25 -43.12 -41.53 54.72
N LEU A 26 -41.86 -41.71 55.08
CA LEU A 26 -41.22 -43.03 55.20
C LEU A 26 -41.60 -43.79 56.49
N GLY A 27 -42.12 -43.10 57.52
CA GLY A 27 -42.53 -43.73 58.79
C GLY A 27 -43.89 -44.43 58.79
N ASN A 28 -44.70 -44.30 57.73
CA ASN A 28 -46.09 -44.78 57.67
C ASN A 28 -46.36 -45.83 56.57
N ALA A 29 -45.32 -46.46 56.01
CA ALA A 29 -45.44 -47.41 54.90
C ALA A 29 -45.01 -48.84 55.27
N ASP A 30 -45.37 -49.33 56.47
CA ASP A 30 -45.16 -50.73 56.83
C ASP A 30 -46.41 -51.32 57.52
N SER A 31 -47.41 -51.67 56.70
CA SER A 31 -48.46 -52.63 57.09
C SER A 31 -49.13 -53.21 55.84
N SER A 32 -48.67 -54.38 55.38
CA SER A 32 -49.50 -55.26 54.57
C SER A 32 -49.09 -56.70 54.80
N GLU A 33 -49.95 -57.41 55.54
CA GLU A 33 -49.87 -58.84 55.86
C GLU A 33 -49.90 -59.76 54.63
N ASP A 34 -49.14 -60.84 54.76
CA ASP A 34 -49.12 -62.04 53.93
C ASP A 34 -50.45 -62.82 53.98
N ILE A 35 -50.89 -63.34 52.82
CA ILE A 35 -51.82 -64.48 52.75
C ILE A 35 -51.19 -65.59 51.91
N HIS A 36 -50.60 -66.55 52.60
CA HIS A 36 -50.25 -67.87 52.07
C HIS A 36 -51.51 -68.73 51.93
N LYS A 37 -51.79 -69.26 50.72
CA LYS A 37 -52.57 -70.48 50.56
C LYS A 37 -51.87 -71.45 49.61
N ARG A 38 -51.64 -72.64 50.15
CA ARG A 38 -50.89 -73.79 49.65
C ARG A 38 -51.91 -74.79 49.08
N ILE A 39 -51.84 -75.13 47.80
CA ILE A 39 -52.62 -76.25 47.22
C ILE A 39 -51.72 -77.08 46.28
N GLN A 40 -51.56 -78.35 46.70
CA GLN A 40 -51.15 -79.60 46.01
C GLN A 40 -50.22 -79.58 44.78
N LEU A 41 -48.98 -79.97 45.08
CA LEU A 41 -47.90 -80.52 44.25
C LEU A 41 -48.30 -81.89 43.65
N ASP A 42 -48.31 -82.05 42.32
CA ASP A 42 -47.38 -82.96 41.61
C ASP A 42 -47.76 -83.24 40.14
N ASP A 43 -49.03 -83.11 39.73
CA ASP A 43 -49.42 -83.31 38.31
C ASP A 43 -49.68 -82.00 37.53
N ILE A 44 -49.75 -80.86 38.22
CA ILE A 44 -49.84 -79.52 37.62
C ILE A 44 -48.44 -78.99 37.21
N HIS A 45 -47.39 -79.45 37.90
CA HIS A 45 -46.03 -78.92 37.75
C HIS A 45 -45.42 -79.14 36.36
N VAL A 46 -45.76 -80.19 35.61
CA VAL A 46 -45.09 -80.46 34.32
C VAL A 46 -45.65 -79.62 33.17
N LEU A 47 -46.96 -79.31 33.21
CA LEU A 47 -47.60 -78.37 32.26
C LEU A 47 -47.28 -76.92 32.62
N GLU A 48 -47.27 -76.59 33.91
CA GLU A 48 -46.96 -75.25 34.42
C GLU A 48 -45.46 -74.90 34.26
N VAL A 49 -44.53 -75.86 34.41
CA VAL A 49 -43.09 -75.61 34.19
C VAL A 49 -42.78 -75.37 32.71
N LYS A 50 -43.47 -76.05 31.78
CA LYS A 50 -43.31 -75.78 30.34
C LYS A 50 -43.90 -74.42 29.95
N ASP A 51 -45.08 -74.08 30.44
CA ASP A 51 -45.72 -72.77 30.19
C ASP A 51 -44.91 -71.62 30.83
N LEU A 52 -44.42 -71.83 32.05
CA LEU A 52 -43.53 -70.89 32.74
C LEU A 52 -42.22 -70.70 31.98
N LYS A 53 -41.65 -71.77 31.42
CA LYS A 53 -40.44 -71.70 30.58
C LYS A 53 -40.69 -70.86 29.31
N LEU A 54 -41.84 -71.05 28.65
CA LEU A 54 -42.22 -70.26 27.47
C LEU A 54 -42.40 -68.77 27.82
N ARG A 55 -43.03 -68.48 28.96
CA ARG A 55 -43.25 -67.10 29.42
C ARG A 55 -41.94 -66.41 29.82
N ILE A 56 -41.02 -67.13 30.45
CA ILE A 56 -39.67 -66.62 30.74
C ILE A 56 -38.93 -66.31 29.44
N GLU A 57 -39.04 -67.18 28.43
CA GLU A 57 -38.43 -66.94 27.12
C GLU A 57 -39.03 -65.71 26.41
N GLU A 58 -40.35 -65.53 26.49
CA GLU A 58 -41.03 -64.34 25.98
C GLU A 58 -40.60 -63.06 26.73
N PHE A 59 -40.52 -63.09 28.06
CA PHE A 59 -40.03 -61.97 28.86
C PHE A 59 -38.57 -61.63 28.55
N LEU A 60 -37.71 -62.63 28.33
CA LEU A 60 -36.33 -62.40 27.91
C LEU A 60 -36.25 -61.77 26.51
N ARG A 61 -37.13 -62.20 25.59
CA ARG A 61 -37.23 -61.60 24.26
C ARG A 61 -37.71 -60.15 24.33
N ILE A 62 -38.73 -59.86 25.12
CA ILE A 62 -39.25 -58.50 25.34
C ILE A 62 -38.16 -57.63 25.98
N LYS A 63 -37.49 -58.10 27.03
CA LYS A 63 -36.38 -57.39 27.66
C LYS A 63 -35.28 -57.06 26.65
N THR A 64 -34.93 -58.01 25.80
CA THR A 64 -33.91 -57.80 24.76
C THR A 64 -34.37 -56.73 23.76
N SER A 65 -35.61 -56.81 23.27
CA SER A 65 -36.21 -55.84 22.33
C SER A 65 -36.29 -54.42 22.93
N VAL A 66 -36.78 -54.29 24.17
CA VAL A 66 -36.89 -53.00 24.86
C VAL A 66 -35.50 -52.43 25.14
N SER A 67 -34.53 -53.26 25.52
CA SER A 67 -33.14 -52.84 25.72
C SER A 67 -32.51 -52.30 24.43
N THR A 68 -32.74 -52.94 23.29
CA THR A 68 -32.24 -52.47 22.00
C THR A 68 -32.90 -51.14 21.59
N GLU A 69 -34.22 -51.02 21.73
CA GLU A 69 -34.96 -49.77 21.44
C GLU A 69 -34.51 -48.63 22.35
N LEU A 70 -34.33 -48.87 23.65
CA LEU A 70 -33.82 -47.86 24.58
C LEU A 70 -32.40 -47.42 24.21
N ARG A 71 -31.54 -48.35 23.78
CA ARG A 71 -30.19 -48.02 23.34
C ARG A 71 -30.19 -47.17 22.07
N ASP A 72 -31.08 -47.46 21.13
CA ASP A 72 -31.21 -46.68 19.90
C ASP A 72 -31.84 -45.30 20.15
N LEU A 73 -32.81 -45.19 21.06
CA LEU A 73 -33.34 -43.91 21.51
C LEU A 73 -32.28 -43.05 22.20
N GLU A 74 -31.44 -43.65 23.05
CA GLU A 74 -30.34 -42.93 23.70
C GLU A 74 -29.29 -42.47 22.68
N ARG A 75 -28.98 -43.28 21.65
CA ARG A 75 -28.10 -42.85 20.55
C ARG A 75 -28.68 -41.64 19.80
N ARG A 76 -29.95 -41.70 19.40
CA ARG A 76 -30.63 -40.58 18.71
C ARG A 76 -30.65 -39.32 19.55
N ARG A 77 -30.87 -39.46 20.86
CA ARG A 77 -30.81 -38.34 21.80
C ARG A 77 -29.43 -37.69 21.81
N GLN A 78 -28.36 -38.49 21.83
CA GLN A 78 -26.99 -37.98 21.80
C GLN A 78 -26.67 -37.27 20.49
N GLU A 79 -27.13 -37.80 19.35
CA GLU A 79 -26.97 -37.17 18.03
C GLU A 79 -27.67 -35.82 17.97
N LEU A 80 -28.94 -35.74 18.39
CA LEU A 80 -29.68 -34.48 18.46
C LEU A 80 -29.02 -33.48 19.43
N GLN A 81 -28.49 -33.95 20.55
CA GLN A 81 -27.80 -33.10 21.50
C GLN A 81 -26.47 -32.55 20.94
N ALA A 82 -25.77 -33.32 20.11
CA ALA A 82 -24.59 -32.87 19.38
C ALA A 82 -24.95 -31.87 18.25
N GLU A 83 -26.06 -32.07 17.55
CA GLU A 83 -26.55 -31.12 16.55
C GLU A 83 -26.96 -29.79 17.18
N ILE A 84 -27.68 -29.83 18.31
CA ILE A 84 -28.06 -28.63 19.07
C ILE A 84 -26.82 -27.85 19.52
N SER A 85 -25.80 -28.53 20.05
CA SER A 85 -24.57 -27.85 20.48
C SER A 85 -23.82 -27.22 19.30
N GLY A 86 -23.79 -27.90 18.15
CA GLY A 86 -23.23 -27.35 16.91
C GLY A 86 -23.98 -26.11 16.41
N LEU A 87 -25.32 -26.16 16.42
CA LEU A 87 -26.16 -25.01 16.04
C LEU A 87 -25.96 -23.82 16.99
N VAL A 88 -25.91 -24.07 18.31
CA VAL A 88 -25.64 -23.03 19.32
C VAL A 88 -24.27 -22.38 19.08
N GLN A 89 -23.25 -23.17 18.78
CA GLN A 89 -21.91 -22.64 18.46
C GLN A 89 -21.94 -21.77 17.20
N SER A 90 -22.63 -22.21 16.14
CA SER A 90 -22.78 -21.44 14.89
C SER A 90 -23.49 -20.10 15.11
N VAL A 91 -24.52 -20.07 15.96
CA VAL A 91 -25.23 -18.84 16.35
C VAL A 91 -24.29 -17.88 17.09
N GLU A 92 -23.51 -18.39 18.04
CA GLU A 92 -22.56 -17.58 18.81
C GLU A 92 -21.42 -17.03 17.92
N ASP A 93 -20.89 -17.85 17.00
CA ASP A 93 -19.89 -17.41 16.04
C ASP A 93 -20.44 -16.34 15.08
N SER A 94 -21.67 -16.51 14.61
CA SER A 94 -22.35 -15.51 13.75
C SER A 94 -22.58 -14.20 14.51
N LYS A 95 -22.98 -14.28 15.78
CA LYS A 95 -23.16 -13.10 16.65
C LYS A 95 -21.84 -12.37 16.90
N ARG A 96 -20.75 -13.10 17.12
CA ARG A 96 -19.40 -12.53 17.26
C ARG A 96 -18.97 -11.79 16.00
N LYS A 97 -19.13 -12.42 14.82
CA LYS A 97 -18.84 -11.78 13.52
C LYS A 97 -19.66 -10.52 13.30
N TYR A 98 -20.96 -10.57 13.58
CA TYR A 98 -21.83 -9.39 13.47
C TYR A 98 -21.34 -8.24 14.36
N THR A 99 -20.99 -8.55 15.62
CA THR A 99 -20.52 -7.54 16.58
C THR A 99 -19.19 -6.94 16.14
N GLN A 100 -18.26 -7.75 15.64
CA GLN A 100 -16.99 -7.29 15.09
C GLN A 100 -17.20 -6.38 13.88
N ASN A 101 -18.02 -6.79 12.92
CA ASN A 101 -18.32 -5.99 11.73
C ASN A 101 -19.00 -4.67 12.10
N ARG A 102 -19.90 -4.67 13.09
CA ARG A 102 -20.53 -3.44 13.57
C ARG A 102 -19.51 -2.46 14.14
N LEU A 103 -18.58 -2.94 14.97
CA LEU A 103 -17.51 -2.09 15.51
C LEU A 103 -16.57 -1.55 14.43
N GLN A 104 -16.29 -2.35 13.39
CA GLN A 104 -15.50 -1.89 12.26
C GLN A 104 -16.22 -0.79 11.47
N LEU A 105 -17.53 -0.94 11.24
CA LEU A 105 -18.35 0.09 10.60
C LEU A 105 -18.35 1.39 11.42
N ASP A 106 -18.58 1.32 12.72
CA ASP A 106 -18.58 2.49 13.61
C ASP A 106 -17.22 3.22 13.58
N ARG A 107 -16.10 2.47 13.56
CA ARG A 107 -14.75 3.03 13.43
C ARG A 107 -14.55 3.72 12.08
N ILE A 108 -14.96 3.09 10.99
CA ILE A 108 -14.82 3.65 9.64
C ILE A 108 -15.64 4.93 9.52
N GLU A 109 -16.88 4.93 10.02
CA GLU A 109 -17.75 6.11 10.04
C GLU A 109 -17.09 7.27 10.80
N LEU A 110 -16.52 7.00 11.98
CA LEU A 110 -15.81 8.01 12.75
C LEU A 110 -14.60 8.57 11.98
N SER A 111 -13.79 7.70 11.37
CA SER A 111 -12.64 8.14 10.57
C SER A 111 -13.04 8.97 9.36
N LEU A 112 -14.16 8.64 8.71
CA LEU A 112 -14.66 9.36 7.55
C LEU A 112 -15.15 10.76 7.97
N LYS A 113 -15.87 10.85 9.09
CA LYS A 113 -16.28 12.14 9.67
C LYS A 113 -15.07 13.01 10.00
N GLN A 114 -14.05 12.44 10.65
CA GLN A 114 -12.81 13.15 10.97
C GLN A 114 -12.08 13.65 9.72
N ALA A 115 -11.95 12.80 8.69
CA ALA A 115 -11.32 13.18 7.43
C ALA A 115 -12.10 14.30 6.71
N ALA A 116 -13.44 14.23 6.70
CA ALA A 116 -14.29 15.28 6.12
C ALA A 116 -14.14 16.62 6.86
N TYR A 117 -14.08 16.61 8.20
CA TYR A 117 -13.83 17.83 8.97
C TYR A 117 -12.44 18.42 8.71
N ALA A 118 -11.41 17.57 8.64
CA ALA A 118 -10.06 18.02 8.31
C ALA A 118 -9.99 18.67 6.91
N GLN A 119 -10.68 18.08 5.92
CA GLN A 119 -10.79 18.67 4.58
C GLN A 119 -11.51 20.03 4.61
N ALA A 120 -12.65 20.12 5.30
CA ALA A 120 -13.39 21.37 5.42
C ALA A 120 -12.56 22.47 6.13
N GLU A 121 -11.77 22.10 7.15
CA GLU A 121 -10.85 23.05 7.80
C GLU A 121 -9.76 23.55 6.84
N LEU A 122 -9.18 22.66 6.01
CA LEU A 122 -8.18 23.05 5.01
C LEU A 122 -8.75 23.99 3.95
N GLU A 123 -10.01 23.77 3.54
CA GLU A 123 -10.72 24.66 2.62
C GLU A 123 -10.97 26.04 3.24
N GLN A 124 -11.43 26.09 4.49
CA GLN A 124 -11.64 27.35 5.21
C GLN A 124 -10.34 28.13 5.44
N ARG A 125 -9.23 27.42 5.67
CA ARG A 125 -7.91 28.03 5.83
C ARG A 125 -7.37 28.68 4.56
N ASN A 126 -8.00 28.49 3.39
CA ASN A 126 -7.61 29.06 2.10
C ASN A 126 -6.09 28.98 1.87
N VAL A 127 -5.51 27.80 2.06
CA VAL A 127 -4.07 27.60 1.82
C VAL A 127 -3.85 27.63 0.32
N PRO A 128 -3.09 28.59 -0.23
CA PRO A 128 -2.85 28.66 -1.66
C PRO A 128 -2.08 27.41 -2.10
N LEU A 129 -2.54 26.78 -3.19
CA LEU A 129 -1.81 25.70 -3.84
C LEU A 129 -0.56 26.28 -4.50
N LEU A 130 0.55 26.25 -3.77
CA LEU A 130 1.86 26.65 -4.29
C LEU A 130 2.33 25.59 -5.28
N ARG A 131 2.40 25.98 -6.56
CA ARG A 131 3.07 25.20 -7.60
C ARG A 131 4.44 25.82 -7.87
N PRO A 132 5.41 25.04 -8.37
CA PRO A 132 6.64 25.62 -8.86
C PRO A 132 6.31 26.71 -9.90
N PRO A 133 7.09 27.81 -9.93
CA PRO A 133 6.91 28.87 -10.90
C PRO A 133 7.01 28.31 -12.32
N LEU A 134 6.18 28.86 -13.21
CA LEU A 134 6.10 28.42 -14.61
C LEU A 134 7.47 28.57 -15.28
N ALA A 135 7.91 27.53 -16.00
CA ALA A 135 9.12 27.62 -16.80
C ALA A 135 8.92 28.65 -17.92
N LEU A 136 9.82 29.62 -18.01
CA LEU A 136 9.89 30.55 -19.14
C LEU A 136 10.46 29.79 -20.34
N SER A 137 9.59 29.39 -21.28
CA SER A 137 10.04 28.89 -22.58
C SER A 137 10.46 30.06 -23.45
N VAL A 138 11.64 29.99 -24.05
CA VAL A 138 12.06 30.94 -25.09
C VAL A 138 11.05 30.82 -26.23
N ALA A 139 10.27 31.87 -26.49
CA ALA A 139 9.41 31.91 -27.66
C ALA A 139 10.31 31.77 -28.89
N ALA A 140 9.93 30.92 -29.84
CA ALA A 140 10.65 30.59 -31.07
C ALA A 140 10.77 31.78 -32.06
N ASP A 141 10.76 33.01 -31.57
CA ASP A 141 10.95 34.23 -32.35
C ASP A 141 12.44 34.62 -32.34
N ASP A 142 13.30 33.68 -32.72
CA ASP A 142 14.71 33.95 -33.08
C ASP A 142 14.82 34.95 -34.26
N ALA A 143 13.69 35.26 -34.92
CA ALA A 143 13.60 36.23 -36.02
C ALA A 143 13.77 37.70 -35.57
N LEU A 144 13.43 38.07 -34.32
CA LEU A 144 13.55 39.46 -33.86
C LEU A 144 14.95 39.82 -33.31
N SER A 145 15.73 38.83 -32.87
CA SER A 145 17.09 39.06 -32.35
C SER A 145 18.11 39.45 -33.43
N GLY A 146 17.83 39.13 -34.70
CA GLY A 146 18.65 39.54 -35.84
C GLY A 146 18.74 41.07 -36.03
N LEU A 147 17.80 41.84 -35.45
CA LEU A 147 17.75 43.30 -35.57
C LEU A 147 18.68 44.02 -34.57
N GLN A 148 19.12 43.38 -33.47
CA GLN A 148 20.05 43.96 -32.48
C GLN A 148 21.51 43.52 -32.65
N ALA A 149 21.79 42.61 -33.59
CA ALA A 149 23.12 42.06 -33.87
C ALA A 149 24.17 43.10 -34.36
N GLN A 150 23.78 44.37 -34.56
CA GLN A 150 24.65 45.44 -35.07
C GLN A 150 25.45 46.18 -33.99
N SER A 151 25.20 45.91 -32.71
CA SER A 151 26.05 46.40 -31.62
C SER A 151 27.37 45.62 -31.62
N ARG A 152 28.47 46.32 -31.93
CA ARG A 152 29.84 45.77 -32.03
C ARG A 152 30.14 44.86 -30.82
N ALA A 153 30.55 43.63 -31.11
CA ALA A 153 30.88 42.59 -30.10
C ALA A 153 32.16 42.87 -29.30
N HIS A 154 32.92 43.94 -29.61
CA HIS A 154 34.16 44.27 -28.92
C HIS A 154 33.92 44.84 -27.52
N GLY A 155 34.54 44.23 -26.50
CA GLY A 155 34.48 44.70 -25.12
C GLY A 155 33.12 44.50 -24.44
N CYS A 156 32.31 43.55 -24.92
CA CYS A 156 31.09 43.20 -24.22
C CYS A 156 31.45 42.50 -22.88
N ARG A 157 30.68 42.77 -21.83
CA ARG A 157 30.78 42.05 -20.54
C ARG A 157 29.72 40.98 -20.47
N MET A 158 29.84 40.06 -19.50
CA MET A 158 28.87 38.97 -19.29
C MET A 158 27.40 39.44 -19.41
N HIS A 159 27.04 40.57 -18.81
CA HIS A 159 25.68 41.13 -18.85
C HIS A 159 25.15 41.51 -20.25
N SER A 160 26.05 41.66 -21.23
CA SER A 160 25.76 42.14 -22.59
C SER A 160 26.08 41.11 -23.67
N CYS A 161 27.05 40.22 -23.44
CA CYS A 161 27.37 39.10 -24.33
C CYS A 161 26.42 37.92 -24.12
N PHE A 162 25.82 37.80 -22.93
CA PHE A 162 24.98 36.68 -22.54
C PHE A 162 23.51 37.08 -22.47
N ASP A 163 22.64 36.25 -23.05
CA ASP A 163 21.20 36.36 -22.96
C ASP A 163 20.65 35.57 -21.77
N TYR A 164 20.27 36.30 -20.73
CA TYR A 164 19.65 35.68 -19.55
C TYR A 164 18.20 35.27 -19.80
N SER A 165 17.54 35.78 -20.85
CA SER A 165 16.15 35.41 -21.15
C SER A 165 16.03 33.93 -21.53
N ARG A 166 17.08 33.35 -22.11
CA ARG A 166 17.16 31.91 -22.43
C ARG A 166 17.54 31.03 -21.24
N CYS A 167 18.03 31.63 -20.16
CA CYS A 167 18.66 30.96 -19.03
C CYS A 167 17.93 31.26 -17.71
N SER A 168 16.61 31.11 -17.72
CA SER A 168 15.80 31.33 -16.52
C SER A 168 16.13 30.32 -15.41
N LEU A 169 16.07 30.75 -14.15
CA LEU A 169 16.23 29.85 -13.00
C LEU A 169 15.17 28.72 -13.00
N THR A 170 14.01 28.99 -13.58
CA THR A 170 12.89 28.03 -13.67
C THR A 170 13.04 27.00 -14.78
N SER A 171 13.90 27.23 -15.78
CA SER A 171 14.05 26.32 -16.93
C SER A 171 15.12 25.25 -16.73
N GLY A 172 15.83 25.23 -15.60
CA GLY A 172 16.75 24.14 -15.24
C GLY A 172 18.09 24.14 -15.99
N PHE A 173 18.45 25.26 -16.63
CA PHE A 173 19.73 25.48 -17.32
C PHE A 173 20.10 24.37 -18.34
N PRO A 174 19.27 24.16 -19.38
CA PRO A 174 19.54 23.13 -20.38
C PRO A 174 20.74 23.48 -21.26
N ILE A 175 21.61 22.51 -21.52
CA ILE A 175 22.85 22.63 -22.28
C ILE A 175 22.75 21.77 -23.53
N PHE A 176 22.98 22.37 -24.69
CA PHE A 176 23.07 21.65 -25.96
C PHE A 176 24.52 21.50 -26.38
N PHE A 177 24.95 20.27 -26.64
CA PHE A 177 26.28 19.99 -27.18
C PHE A 177 26.19 19.88 -28.70
N TYR A 178 27.03 20.63 -29.41
CA TYR A 178 27.19 20.39 -30.84
C TYR A 178 27.90 19.05 -31.03
N PRO A 179 27.41 18.19 -31.95
CA PRO A 179 28.08 16.94 -32.25
C PRO A 179 29.49 17.24 -32.76
N PRO A 180 30.51 16.56 -32.21
CA PRO A 180 31.87 16.74 -32.67
C PRO A 180 32.00 16.24 -34.13
N ASP A 181 32.59 17.04 -35.02
CA ASP A 181 33.00 16.52 -36.32
C ASP A 181 34.14 15.50 -36.10
N ASP A 182 33.90 14.22 -36.38
CA ASP A 182 34.81 13.08 -36.15
C ASP A 182 36.25 13.27 -36.70
N SER A 183 36.44 14.21 -37.63
CA SER A 183 37.74 14.52 -38.25
C SER A 183 38.60 15.53 -37.47
N ARG A 184 38.07 16.17 -36.42
CA ARG A 184 38.69 17.39 -35.83
C ARG A 184 39.01 17.28 -34.35
N LEU A 185 38.50 16.26 -33.68
CA LEU A 185 38.69 16.02 -32.26
C LEU A 185 39.43 14.71 -32.05
N ASP A 186 40.24 14.67 -31.00
CA ASP A 186 40.84 13.42 -30.55
C ASP A 186 39.70 12.45 -30.18
N PRO A 187 39.70 11.19 -30.68
CA PRO A 187 38.67 10.20 -30.38
C PRO A 187 38.38 10.05 -28.88
N ASN A 188 39.39 10.21 -28.04
CA ASN A 188 39.23 10.11 -26.58
C ASN A 188 38.44 11.28 -26.01
N VAL A 189 38.67 12.49 -26.53
CA VAL A 189 37.95 13.70 -26.12
C VAL A 189 36.50 13.64 -26.62
N GLY A 190 36.29 13.20 -27.86
CA GLY A 190 34.95 12.99 -28.42
C GLY A 190 34.13 11.99 -27.59
N ALA A 191 34.75 10.87 -27.18
CA ALA A 191 34.11 9.88 -26.34
C ALA A 191 33.70 10.44 -24.96
N SER A 192 34.59 11.19 -24.28
CA SER A 192 34.27 11.81 -23.00
C SER A 192 33.16 12.86 -23.10
N VAL A 193 33.15 13.67 -24.17
CA VAL A 193 32.09 14.66 -24.40
C VAL A 193 30.75 13.96 -24.67
N GLY A 194 30.77 12.88 -25.46
CA GLY A 194 29.59 12.04 -25.70
C GLY A 194 29.03 11.43 -24.42
N GLU A 195 29.90 10.89 -23.55
CA GLU A 195 29.50 10.30 -22.26
C GLU A 195 28.90 11.35 -21.29
N ILE A 196 29.50 12.54 -21.22
CA ILE A 196 28.95 13.65 -20.42
C ILE A 196 27.60 14.10 -20.98
N SER A 197 27.49 14.16 -22.31
CA SER A 197 26.25 14.52 -23.01
C SER A 197 25.13 13.51 -22.75
N SER A 198 25.43 12.22 -22.57
CA SER A 198 24.41 11.20 -22.33
C SER A 198 24.01 11.03 -20.86
N THR A 199 24.90 11.40 -19.93
CA THR A 199 24.73 11.10 -18.49
C THR A 199 24.18 12.28 -17.70
N ASN A 200 24.37 13.51 -18.16
CA ASN A 200 24.03 14.71 -17.41
C ASN A 200 22.56 15.16 -17.65
N ILE A 201 21.82 15.37 -16.56
CA ILE A 201 20.39 15.77 -16.59
C ILE A 201 20.14 17.15 -17.20
N HIS A 202 21.15 18.02 -17.24
CA HIS A 202 21.06 19.34 -17.84
C HIS A 202 21.23 19.29 -19.35
N VAL A 203 21.56 18.15 -19.94
CA VAL A 203 21.75 18.06 -21.40
C VAL A 203 20.41 17.93 -22.10
N THR A 204 20.21 18.75 -23.14
CA THR A 204 19.04 18.70 -24.01
C THR A 204 19.44 18.30 -25.42
N PHE A 205 18.59 17.51 -26.07
CA PHE A 205 18.68 17.21 -27.50
C PHE A 205 17.98 18.26 -28.37
N ASP A 206 17.14 19.09 -27.76
CA ASP A 206 16.46 20.20 -28.44
C ASP A 206 17.31 21.49 -28.32
N PRO A 207 17.87 21.99 -29.43
CA PRO A 207 18.69 23.20 -29.45
C PRO A 207 17.90 24.48 -29.18
N SER A 208 16.57 24.47 -29.40
CA SER A 208 15.72 25.64 -29.18
C SER A 208 15.47 25.86 -27.68
N ALA A 209 15.28 24.77 -26.94
CA ALA A 209 15.13 24.75 -25.49
C ALA A 209 16.42 25.06 -24.72
N ALA A 210 17.58 25.00 -25.37
CA ALA A 210 18.88 25.16 -24.72
C ALA A 210 19.16 26.59 -24.26
N CYS A 211 19.65 26.72 -23.03
CA CYS A 211 20.14 27.96 -22.46
C CYS A 211 21.55 28.27 -22.98
N ILE A 212 22.43 27.26 -23.05
CA ILE A 212 23.79 27.38 -23.58
C ILE A 212 24.04 26.33 -24.65
N HIS A 213 24.79 26.74 -25.68
CA HIS A 213 25.29 25.85 -26.73
C HIS A 213 26.80 25.66 -26.56
N VAL A 214 27.26 24.42 -26.42
CA VAL A 214 28.67 24.09 -26.21
C VAL A 214 29.27 23.54 -27.48
N VAL A 215 30.34 24.18 -27.95
CA VAL A 215 31.14 23.74 -29.10
C VAL A 215 32.51 23.32 -28.62
N VAL A 216 32.97 22.13 -29.00
CA VAL A 216 34.32 21.66 -28.66
C VAL A 216 35.21 21.76 -29.90
N ILE A 217 36.36 22.43 -29.77
CA ILE A 217 37.34 22.59 -30.86
C ILE A 217 38.65 21.91 -30.46
N GLY A 218 39.14 21.03 -31.34
CA GLY A 218 40.38 20.28 -31.16
C GLY A 218 41.63 20.98 -31.72
N GLY A 219 42.81 20.42 -31.40
CA GLY A 219 44.12 21.07 -31.62
C GLY A 219 44.64 21.21 -33.04
N GLY A 220 43.90 20.73 -34.05
CA GLY A 220 44.31 20.81 -35.45
C GLY A 220 43.83 22.05 -36.21
N LEU A 221 42.91 22.85 -35.66
CA LEU A 221 42.34 23.99 -36.37
C LEU A 221 43.21 25.25 -36.25
N ARG A 222 43.36 25.98 -37.35
CA ARG A 222 43.90 27.36 -37.35
C ARG A 222 42.77 28.32 -36.97
N ALA A 223 43.11 29.48 -36.40
CA ALA A 223 42.13 30.49 -35.96
C ALA A 223 41.11 30.88 -37.05
N ASP A 224 41.57 31.08 -38.30
CA ASP A 224 40.69 31.44 -39.42
C ASP A 224 39.71 30.31 -39.79
N ALA A 225 40.19 29.06 -39.80
CA ALA A 225 39.36 27.89 -40.07
C ALA A 225 38.32 27.64 -38.97
N ALA A 226 38.68 27.94 -37.71
CA ALA A 226 37.77 27.89 -36.57
C ALA A 226 36.66 28.94 -36.66
N ARG A 227 37.01 30.17 -37.05
CA ARG A 227 36.03 31.25 -37.27
C ARG A 227 35.00 30.87 -38.33
N ASP A 228 35.47 30.36 -39.46
CA ASP A 228 34.60 29.92 -40.56
C ASP A 228 33.71 28.74 -40.16
N TYR A 229 34.23 27.83 -39.33
CA TYR A 229 33.45 26.73 -38.79
C TYR A 229 32.34 27.21 -37.86
N LEU A 230 32.64 28.08 -36.90
CA LEU A 230 31.67 28.60 -35.94
C LEU A 230 30.49 29.31 -36.63
N ARG A 231 30.78 30.11 -37.68
CA ARG A 231 29.75 30.81 -38.47
C ARG A 231 28.82 29.89 -39.26
N ARG A 232 29.22 28.65 -39.53
CA ARG A 232 28.42 27.66 -40.25
C ARG A 232 27.54 26.80 -39.32
N LEU A 233 27.65 26.97 -38.00
CA LEU A 233 26.85 26.20 -37.06
C LEU A 233 25.36 26.60 -37.16
N PRO A 234 24.42 25.63 -37.22
CA PRO A 234 23.00 25.91 -37.46
C PRO A 234 22.33 26.85 -36.46
N HIS A 235 22.77 26.87 -35.19
CA HIS A 235 22.17 27.68 -34.12
C HIS A 235 23.10 28.79 -33.63
N TRP A 236 24.13 29.15 -34.41
CA TRP A 236 25.07 30.23 -34.04
C TRP A 236 24.40 31.60 -33.92
N ASN A 237 23.23 31.77 -34.56
CA ASN A 237 22.42 32.99 -34.55
C ASN A 237 23.20 34.27 -34.90
N GLY A 238 24.26 34.12 -35.69
CA GLY A 238 25.09 35.20 -36.23
C GLY A 238 26.13 35.76 -35.25
N ASP A 239 25.75 36.06 -34.01
CA ASP A 239 26.57 36.79 -33.03
C ASP A 239 27.28 35.92 -31.97
N GLY A 240 27.02 34.61 -31.94
CA GLY A 240 27.62 33.68 -30.97
C GLY A 240 27.11 33.84 -29.54
N ARG A 241 26.01 34.56 -29.32
CA ARG A 241 25.40 34.73 -27.99
C ARG A 241 25.01 33.38 -27.39
N ASN A 242 25.22 33.23 -26.09
CA ASN A 242 24.97 31.98 -25.34
C ASN A 242 25.76 30.76 -25.83
N HIS A 243 26.77 30.95 -26.67
CA HIS A 243 27.68 29.89 -27.06
C HIS A 243 28.91 29.87 -26.15
N VAL A 244 29.31 28.66 -25.77
CA VAL A 244 30.56 28.39 -25.04
C VAL A 244 31.45 27.54 -25.93
N ILE A 245 32.63 28.06 -26.24
CA ILE A 245 33.64 27.39 -27.04
C ILE A 245 34.66 26.78 -26.08
N LEU A 246 34.74 25.45 -26.05
CA LEU A 246 35.79 24.70 -25.37
C LEU A 246 36.93 24.48 -26.35
N ASN A 247 37.95 25.32 -26.25
CA ASN A 247 39.14 25.24 -27.08
C ASN A 247 40.21 24.42 -26.36
N LEU A 248 40.34 23.16 -26.77
CA LEU A 248 41.33 22.22 -26.24
C LEU A 248 42.61 22.21 -27.07
N GLY A 249 42.67 23.06 -28.10
CA GLY A 249 43.76 23.12 -29.05
C GLY A 249 44.92 24.01 -28.63
N LYS A 250 46.15 23.56 -28.90
CA LYS A 250 47.36 24.38 -28.72
C LYS A 250 47.57 25.40 -29.86
N SER A 251 47.01 25.13 -31.04
CA SER A 251 47.31 25.85 -32.29
C SER A 251 46.31 26.97 -32.64
N ALA A 252 45.14 26.97 -32.01
CA ALA A 252 44.08 27.96 -32.23
C ALA A 252 44.06 28.93 -31.04
N GLU A 253 44.82 30.02 -31.07
CA GLU A 253 44.57 31.12 -30.14
C GLU A 253 43.34 31.88 -30.65
N LEU A 254 42.18 31.66 -30.05
CA LEU A 254 40.95 32.34 -30.43
C LEU A 254 40.89 33.69 -29.72
N ARG A 255 40.90 34.76 -30.51
CA ARG A 255 40.76 36.13 -29.99
C ARG A 255 39.29 36.53 -29.96
N GLU A 256 38.95 37.53 -29.14
CA GLU A 256 37.58 38.08 -29.05
C GLU A 256 37.02 38.51 -30.43
N THR A 257 37.89 38.94 -31.35
CA THR A 257 37.53 39.28 -32.74
C THR A 257 36.97 38.10 -33.53
N ASP A 258 37.31 36.88 -33.16
CA ASP A 258 37.05 35.67 -33.92
C ASP A 258 35.79 34.97 -33.44
N THR A 259 35.44 35.14 -32.16
CA THR A 259 34.34 34.45 -31.48
C THR A 259 33.14 35.34 -31.20
N GLN A 260 33.22 36.63 -31.54
CA GLN A 260 32.14 37.61 -31.38
C GLN A 260 31.67 37.72 -29.93
N ARG A 261 30.45 37.26 -29.59
CA ARG A 261 29.91 37.26 -28.21
C ARG A 261 30.00 35.91 -27.51
N ALA A 262 30.56 34.89 -28.17
CA ALA A 262 30.71 33.58 -27.57
C ALA A 262 31.78 33.60 -26.48
N LEU A 263 31.49 32.88 -25.40
CA LEU A 263 32.40 32.67 -24.29
C LEU A 263 33.45 31.65 -24.70
N VAL A 264 34.73 31.96 -24.48
CA VAL A 264 35.83 31.07 -24.84
C VAL A 264 36.47 30.53 -23.56
N ALA A 265 36.42 29.21 -23.38
CA ALA A 265 37.21 28.51 -22.39
C ALA A 265 38.38 27.84 -23.11
N GLN A 266 39.58 28.36 -22.89
CA GLN A 266 40.81 27.88 -23.51
C GLN A 266 41.87 27.57 -22.46
N ILE A 267 42.74 26.60 -22.75
CA ILE A 267 43.76 26.13 -21.82
C ILE A 267 45.00 27.05 -21.83
N ASN A 268 45.22 27.76 -22.95
CA ASN A 268 46.34 28.68 -23.11
C ASN A 268 45.82 30.13 -23.09
N PHE A 269 46.32 30.94 -22.17
CA PHE A 269 46.07 32.39 -22.14
C PHE A 269 47.39 33.08 -22.50
N ALA A 270 47.38 33.91 -23.53
CA ALA A 270 48.50 34.78 -23.91
C ALA A 270 48.23 36.21 -23.43
#